data_AF-A0A6N2U075-F1
#
_entry.id   AF-A0A6N2U075-F1
#
_cell.length_a   1.000
_cell.length_b   1.000
_cell.length_c   1.000
_cell.angle_alpha   90.00
_cell.angle_beta   90.00
_cell.angle_gamma   90.00
#
_symmetry.space_group_name_H-M   'P 1'
#
loop_
_entity.id
_entity.type
_entity.pdbx_description
1 polymer ?
#
loop_
_entity_poly.entity_id
_entity_poly.type
_entity_poly.pdbx_seq_one_letter_code
_entity_poly.pdbx_strand_id
1 'polypeptide(L)'
;MKKLSFYQLLSTWLLAAVVLFMVNGFMLKSSVIHSGILASLGIFLIIYPVYPAYLENRYSGKKCKRIIRIIALAEIIFSFCIRTTF
;
A
#
# COMPACT_ATOMS: atom_id res chain seq x y z
N MET A 1 8.86 21.74 4.23
CA MET A 1 8.06 20.57 3.80
C MET A 1 7.82 19.68 5.01
N LYS A 2 6.59 19.56 5.52
CA LYS A 2 6.29 18.64 6.64
C LYS A 2 6.50 17.21 6.13
N LYS A 3 7.37 16.43 6.78
CA LYS A 3 7.54 15.00 6.46
C LYS A 3 6.19 14.31 6.71
N LEU A 4 5.63 13.71 5.67
CA LEU A 4 4.39 12.93 5.77
C LEU A 4 4.67 11.73 6.67
N SER A 5 3.94 11.62 7.78
CA SER A 5 4.10 10.49 8.69
C SER A 5 3.56 9.22 8.03
N PHE A 6 4.26 8.09 8.22
CA PHE A 6 3.79 6.77 7.74
C PHE A 6 2.34 6.50 8.16
N TYR A 7 1.99 6.85 9.41
CA TYR A 7 0.64 6.67 9.94
C TYR A 7 -0.40 7.56 9.24
N GLN A 8 -0.03 8.79 8.90
CA GLN A 8 -0.92 9.70 8.16
C GLN A 8 -1.17 9.17 6.75
N LEU A 9 -0.11 8.70 6.08
CA LEU A 9 -0.23 8.07 4.76
C LEU A 9 -1.13 6.84 4.80
N LEU A 10 -0.88 5.93 5.73
CA LEU A 10 -1.65 4.69 5.87
C LEU A 10 -3.12 4.97 6.19
N SER A 11 -3.40 5.90 7.10
CA SER A 11 -4.76 6.28 7.47
C SER A 11 -5.51 6.92 6.29
N THR A 12 -4.85 7.82 5.56
CA THR A 12 -5.45 8.47 4.39
C THR A 12 -5.71 7.47 3.27
N TRP A 13 -4.75 6.57 3.03
CA TRP A 13 -4.90 5.50 2.05
C TRP A 13 -6.04 4.54 2.43
N LEU A 14 -6.15 4.13 3.70
CA LEU A 14 -7.24 3.25 4.16
C LEU A 14 -8.61 3.89 3.92
N LEU A 15 -8.77 5.17 4.25
CA LEU A 15 -10.03 5.89 3.99
C LEU A 15 -10.36 5.92 2.50
N ALA A 16 -9.39 6.25 1.64
CA ALA A 16 -9.58 6.26 0.20
C ALA A 16 -9.88 4.85 -0.35
N ALA A 17 -9.17 3.83 0.13
CA ALA A 17 -9.35 2.44 -0.28
C ALA A 17 -10.75 1.93 0.06
N VAL A 18 -11.26 2.19 1.27
CA VAL A 18 -12.63 1.80 1.67
C VAL A 18 -13.67 2.42 0.72
N VAL A 19 -13.57 3.71 0.43
CA VAL A 19 -14.49 4.38 -0.49
C VAL A 19 -14.41 3.77 -1.88
N LEU A 20 -13.20 3.55 -2.41
CA LEU A 20 -13.00 2.94 -3.72
C LEU A 20 -13.50 1.49 -3.78
N PHE A 21 -13.33 0.70 -2.72
CA PHE A 21 -13.86 -0.65 -2.64
C PHE A 21 -15.38 -0.67 -2.62
N MET A 22 -16.02 0.26 -1.89
CA MET A 22 -17.48 0.38 -1.92
C MET A 22 -17.97 0.75 -3.32
N VAL A 23 -17.38 1.76 -3.96
CA VAL A 23 -17.75 2.15 -5.33
C VAL A 23 -17.57 0.98 -6.30
N ASN A 24 -16.45 0.26 -6.21
CA ASN A 24 -16.21 -0.90 -7.06
C ASN A 24 -17.17 -2.05 -6.75
N GLY A 25 -17.48 -2.34 -5.48
CA GLY A 25 -18.40 -3.41 -5.10
C GLY A 25 -19.85 -3.17 -5.52
N PHE A 26 -20.32 -1.92 -5.44
CA PHE A 26 -21.70 -1.58 -5.77
C PHE A 26 -21.91 -1.24 -7.26
N MET A 27 -20.98 -0.53 -7.89
CA MET A 27 -21.19 0.00 -9.25
C MET A 27 -20.46 -0.78 -10.34
N LEU A 28 -19.14 -0.92 -10.21
CA LEU A 28 -18.29 -1.40 -11.33
C LEU A 28 -18.14 -2.93 -11.34
N LYS A 29 -18.18 -3.56 -10.17
CA LYS A 29 -17.99 -4.99 -9.93
C LYS A 29 -16.78 -5.58 -10.65
N SER A 30 -15.70 -4.79 -10.76
CA SER A 30 -14.52 -5.17 -11.52
C SER A 30 -13.44 -5.75 -10.62
N SER A 31 -13.04 -6.98 -10.90
CA SER A 31 -11.91 -7.63 -10.23
C SER A 31 -10.57 -6.99 -10.59
N VAL A 32 -10.45 -6.29 -11.73
CA VAL A 32 -9.22 -5.54 -12.09
C VAL A 32 -9.07 -4.35 -11.18
N ILE A 33 -10.15 -3.59 -10.99
CA ILE A 33 -10.18 -2.39 -10.15
C ILE A 33 -9.96 -2.79 -8.69
N HIS A 34 -10.55 -3.91 -8.25
CA HIS A 34 -10.33 -4.45 -6.90
C HIS A 34 -8.84 -4.71 -6.63
N SER A 35 -8.15 -5.46 -7.51
CA SER A 35 -6.71 -5.70 -7.40
C SER A 35 -5.89 -4.41 -7.50
N GLY A 36 -6.32 -3.45 -8.34
CA GLY A 36 -5.66 -2.15 -8.46
C GLY A 36 -5.73 -1.31 -7.18
N ILE A 37 -6.87 -1.32 -6.48
CA ILE A 37 -7.02 -0.63 -5.19
C ILE A 37 -6.11 -1.27 -4.14
N LEU A 38 -6.09 -2.61 -4.04
CA LEU A 38 -5.20 -3.34 -3.12
C LEU A 38 -3.72 -3.04 -3.41
N ALA A 39 -3.31 -3.09 -4.68
CA ALA A 39 -1.91 -2.87 -5.08
C ALA A 39 -1.45 -1.40 -4.95
N SER A 40 -2.38 -0.44 -4.84
CA SER A 40 -2.06 0.99 -4.90
C SER A 40 -1.15 1.46 -3.77
N LEU A 41 -1.29 0.92 -2.56
CA LEU A 41 -0.40 1.24 -1.44
C LEU A 41 1.02 0.76 -1.72
N GLY A 42 1.16 -0.49 -2.15
CA GLY A 42 2.45 -1.07 -2.53
C GLY A 42 3.13 -0.26 -3.63
N ILE A 43 2.40 0.13 -4.68
CA ILE A 43 2.95 0.97 -5.76
C ILE A 43 3.47 2.30 -5.20
N PHE A 44 2.70 2.95 -4.33
CA PHE A 44 3.11 4.20 -3.70
C PHE A 44 4.38 4.02 -2.85
N LEU A 45 4.44 2.97 -2.03
CA LEU A 45 5.55 2.68 -1.14
C LEU A 45 6.84 2.26 -1.88
N ILE A 46 6.74 1.78 -3.12
CA ILE A 46 7.92 1.54 -3.97
C ILE A 46 8.58 2.86 -4.37
N ILE A 47 7.78 3.82 -4.82
CA ILE A 47 8.23 5.12 -5.34
C ILE A 47 8.68 6.01 -4.17
N TYR A 48 7.83 6.15 -3.17
CA TYR A 48 8.09 6.92 -1.95
C TYR A 48 8.11 5.97 -0.74
N PRO A 49 9.27 5.35 -0.43
CA PRO A 49 9.40 4.47 0.72
C PRO A 49 9.34 5.28 2.02
N VAL A 50 8.12 5.47 2.52
CA VAL A 50 7.85 6.05 3.84
C VAL A 50 7.93 4.91 4.85
N TYR A 51 8.70 5.10 5.91
CA TYR A 51 8.87 4.13 6.99
C TYR A 51 8.61 4.78 8.34
N PRO A 52 8.11 4.02 9.33
CA PRO A 52 7.89 4.51 10.68
C PRO A 52 9.20 4.70 11.45
N ALA A 53 9.20 5.61 12.42
CA ALA A 53 10.39 5.98 13.19
C ALA A 53 11.01 4.81 14.00
N TYR A 54 10.21 3.82 14.41
CA TYR A 54 10.74 2.64 15.10
C TYR A 54 11.68 1.80 14.21
N LEU A 55 11.41 1.75 12.91
CA LEU A 55 12.23 1.05 11.93
C LEU A 55 13.56 1.79 11.75
N GLU A 56 13.50 3.12 11.70
CA GLU A 56 14.68 4.01 11.63
C GLU A 56 15.57 3.89 12.87
N ASN A 57 14.99 3.76 14.06
CA ASN A 57 15.75 3.57 15.30
C ASN A 57 16.45 2.20 15.37
N ARG A 58 15.96 1.19 14.64
CA ARG A 58 16.49 -0.18 14.69
C ARG A 58 17.41 -0.53 13.52
N TYR A 59 17.26 0.14 12.38
CA TYR A 59 18.00 -0.14 11.16
C TYR A 59 18.46 1.14 10.48
N SER A 60 19.58 1.08 9.74
CA SER A 60 19.99 2.22 8.92
C SER A 60 18.93 2.58 7.88
N GLY A 61 18.81 3.87 7.54
CA GLY A 61 17.78 4.36 6.61
C GLY A 61 17.77 3.64 5.25
N LYS A 62 18.93 3.17 4.77
CA LYS A 62 19.03 2.33 3.55
C LYS A 62 18.32 0.98 3.71
N LYS A 63 18.49 0.32 4.86
CA LYS A 63 17.82 -0.95 5.18
C LYS A 63 16.31 -0.75 5.35
N CYS A 64 15.88 0.32 6.02
CA CYS A 64 14.46 0.65 6.16
C CYS A 64 13.75 0.80 4.81
N LYS A 65 14.33 1.59 3.89
CA LYS A 65 13.79 1.78 2.54
C LYS A 65 13.71 0.47 1.76
N ARG A 66 14.71 -0.41 1.91
CA ARG A 66 14.72 -1.73 1.25
C ARG A 66 13.62 -2.63 1.81
N ILE A 67 13.43 -2.67 3.13
CA ILE A 67 12.37 -3.45 3.78
C ILE A 67 10.99 -3.00 3.28
N ILE A 68 10.71 -1.69 3.29
CA ILE A 68 9.42 -1.16 2.79
C ILE A 68 9.18 -1.54 1.33
N ARG A 69 10.20 -1.44 0.47
CA ARG A 69 10.07 -1.85 -0.94
C ARG A 69 9.79 -3.33 -1.11
N ILE A 70 10.39 -4.19 -0.28
CA ILE A 70 10.13 -5.64 -0.32
C ILE A 70 8.69 -5.94 0.11
N ILE A 71 8.22 -5.32 1.20
CA ILE A 71 6.83 -5.45 1.67
C ILE A 71 5.87 -4.99 0.58
N ALA A 72 6.14 -3.84 -0.03
CA ALA A 72 5.33 -3.27 -1.09
C ALA A 72 5.27 -4.16 -2.34
N LEU A 73 6.39 -4.78 -2.73
CA LEU A 73 6.41 -5.77 -3.82
C LEU A 73 5.58 -7.01 -3.47
N ALA A 74 5.70 -7.52 -2.24
CA ALA A 74 4.91 -8.66 -1.79
C ALA A 74 3.41 -8.34 -1.78
N GLU A 75 3.03 -7.14 -1.34
CA GLU A 75 1.64 -6.65 -1.35
C GLU A 75 1.07 -6.58 -2.77
N ILE A 76 1.83 -6.05 -3.73
CA ILE A 76 1.42 -6.01 -5.14
C ILE A 76 1.21 -7.43 -5.66
N ILE A 77 2.19 -8.33 -5.46
CA ILE A 77 2.08 -9.72 -5.92
C ILE A 77 0.85 -10.37 -5.30
N PHE A 78 0.64 -10.22 -4.00
CA PHE A 78 -0.51 -10.78 -3.29
C PHE A 78 -1.84 -10.23 -3.83
N SER A 79 -1.91 -8.94 -4.12
CA SER A 79 -3.10 -8.27 -4.69
C SER A 79 -3.53 -8.83 -6.04
N PHE A 80 -2.57 -9.33 -6.84
CA PHE A 80 -2.85 -10.00 -8.11
C PHE A 80 -2.98 -11.52 -7.98
N CYS A 81 -2.36 -12.14 -6.98
CA CYS A 81 -2.46 -13.58 -6.71
C CYS A 81 -3.79 -14.00 -6.07
N ILE A 82 -4.39 -13.21 -5.17
CA ILE A 82 -5.71 -13.53 -4.56
C ILE A 82 -6.81 -13.69 -5.63
N ARG A 83 -6.59 -13.13 -6.82
CA ARG A 83 -7.46 -13.25 -7.99
C ARG A 83 -7.68 -14.68 -8.48
N THR A 84 -6.88 -15.66 -8.03
CA THR A 84 -7.08 -17.07 -8.39
C THR A 84 -8.10 -17.78 -7.50
N THR A 85 -8.65 -17.14 -6.46
CA THR A 85 -9.47 -17.83 -5.44
C THR A 85 -10.93 -17.34 -5.35
N PHE A 86 -11.36 -16.38 -6.17
CA PHE A 86 -12.74 -15.87 -6.19
C PHE A 86 -13.41 -16.01 -7.56
#